data_AF-A0A330M5J8-F1
#
_entry.id   AF-A0A330M5J8-F1
#
_cell.length_a   1.000
_cell.length_b   1.000
_cell.length_c   1.000
_cell.angle_alpha   90.00
_cell.angle_beta   90.00
_cell.angle_gamma   90.00
#
_symmetry.space_group_name_H-M   'P 1'
#
loop_
_entity.id
_entity.type
_entity.pdbx_description
1 polymer ?
#
loop_
_entity_poly.entity_id
_entity_poly.type
_entity_poly.pdbx_seq_one_letter_code
_entity_poly.pdbx_strand_id
1 'polypeptide(L)'
;MRQYVTRHLDRYRTLLMHESREHADMYGALITRPVTAGADFGVLFLHNEGYSSMCGHGILALVKVACETGAISLGTDARVIKIDAPAGLITAKASRDSQGEIHTSFLNVDSWAESLACTVMVEGFGRVNYDIGFGGSYITGRHQFIIDPDDQFQHGFMLR
;
A
#
# COMPACT_ATOMS: atom_id res chain seq x y z
N MET A 1 -15.61 -7.30 -8.03
CA MET A 1 -14.57 -8.20 -7.49
C MET A 1 -14.43 -8.10 -5.96
N ARG A 2 -13.99 -6.96 -5.39
CA ARG A 2 -13.77 -6.81 -3.92
C ARG A 2 -14.94 -7.31 -3.06
N GLN A 3 -16.16 -6.85 -3.34
CA GLN A 3 -17.36 -7.28 -2.59
C GLN A 3 -17.58 -8.80 -2.62
N TYR A 4 -17.25 -9.45 -3.74
CA TYR A 4 -17.40 -10.90 -3.89
C TYR A 4 -16.41 -11.64 -3.00
N VAL A 5 -15.12 -11.28 -3.05
CA VAL A 5 -14.12 -11.97 -2.23
C VAL A 5 -14.36 -11.76 -0.73
N THR A 6 -14.82 -10.57 -0.33
CA THR A 6 -15.18 -10.29 1.07
C THR A 6 -16.36 -11.15 1.54
N ARG A 7 -17.38 -11.35 0.70
CA ARG A 7 -18.57 -12.12 1.09
C ARG A 7 -18.39 -13.63 1.00
N HIS A 8 -17.54 -14.11 0.10
CA HIS A 8 -17.50 -15.53 -0.26
C HIS A 8 -16.14 -16.21 -0.04
N LEU A 9 -15.05 -15.44 0.09
CA LEU A 9 -13.68 -15.95 0.05
C LEU A 9 -12.81 -15.44 1.20
N ASP A 10 -13.38 -14.80 2.23
CA ASP A 10 -12.61 -14.21 3.35
C ASP A 10 -11.79 -15.26 4.12
N ARG A 11 -12.22 -16.52 4.12
CA ARG A 11 -11.45 -17.64 4.69
C ARG A 11 -10.04 -17.78 4.12
N TYR A 12 -9.82 -17.37 2.87
CA TYR A 12 -8.50 -17.43 2.25
C TYR A 12 -7.63 -16.27 2.71
N ARG A 13 -8.23 -15.11 2.98
CA ARG A 13 -7.53 -13.98 3.59
C ARG A 13 -7.08 -14.35 5.00
N THR A 14 -7.96 -14.89 5.85
CA THR A 14 -7.55 -15.30 7.21
C THR A 14 -6.48 -16.38 7.16
N LEU A 15 -6.61 -17.39 6.29
CA LEU A 15 -5.57 -18.41 6.10
C LEU A 15 -4.21 -17.82 5.70
N LEU A 16 -4.20 -16.76 4.91
CA LEU A 16 -2.96 -16.14 4.43
C LEU A 16 -2.43 -15.03 5.32
N MET A 17 -3.25 -14.36 6.12
CA MET A 17 -2.85 -13.15 6.86
C MET A 17 -2.82 -13.34 8.38
N HIS A 18 -3.41 -14.42 8.90
CA HIS A 18 -3.43 -14.69 10.34
C HIS A 18 -2.37 -15.72 10.72
N GLU A 19 -2.04 -15.72 12.01
CA GLU A 19 -1.29 -16.80 12.64
C GLU A 19 -2.01 -18.15 12.42
N SER A 20 -1.30 -19.27 12.30
CA SER A 20 0.14 -19.48 12.51
C SER A 20 1.01 -19.32 11.26
N ARG A 21 0.44 -18.89 10.13
CA ARG A 21 1.18 -18.77 8.87
C ARG A 21 1.91 -17.44 8.77
N GLU A 22 1.29 -16.39 9.30
CA GLU A 22 1.82 -15.03 9.28
C GLU A 22 1.61 -14.36 10.64
N HIS A 23 1.65 -13.02 10.69
CA HIS A 23 1.52 -12.21 11.91
C HIS A 23 0.52 -11.06 11.72
N ALA A 24 0.18 -10.38 12.82
CA ALA A 24 -0.84 -9.32 12.85
C ALA A 24 -0.63 -8.19 11.83
N ASP A 25 0.61 -7.85 11.51
CA ASP A 25 0.98 -6.79 10.56
C ASP A 25 1.16 -7.26 9.11
N MET A 26 0.77 -8.49 8.78
CA MET A 26 0.95 -9.04 7.44
C MET A 26 0.06 -8.36 6.40
N TYR A 27 0.62 -8.19 5.20
CA TYR A 27 -0.03 -7.55 4.07
C TYR A 27 0.19 -8.36 2.79
N GLY A 28 -0.87 -8.54 1.99
CA GLY A 28 -0.86 -9.35 0.79
C GLY A 28 -1.45 -8.64 -0.43
N ALA A 29 -1.22 -9.23 -1.60
CA ALA A 29 -1.77 -8.77 -2.87
C ALA A 29 -2.34 -9.95 -3.66
N LEU A 30 -3.62 -9.88 -4.03
CA LEU A 30 -4.25 -10.80 -4.97
C LEU A 30 -4.21 -10.22 -6.38
N ILE A 31 -3.50 -10.87 -7.29
CA ILE A 31 -3.39 -10.47 -8.69
C ILE A 31 -4.58 -11.01 -9.48
N THR A 32 -5.14 -10.17 -10.34
CA THR A 32 -6.35 -10.44 -11.12
C THR A 32 -6.16 -9.99 -12.57
N ARG A 33 -7.07 -10.42 -13.43
CA ARG A 33 -7.14 -9.87 -14.79
C ARG A 33 -7.50 -8.38 -14.72
N PRO A 34 -6.94 -7.56 -15.63
CA PRO A 34 -7.34 -6.15 -15.72
C PRO A 34 -8.80 -6.05 -16.16
N VAL A 35 -9.45 -4.96 -15.76
CA VAL A 35 -10.80 -4.57 -16.17
C VAL A 35 -10.79 -3.30 -17.03
N THR A 36 -9.75 -2.49 -16.92
CA THR A 36 -9.55 -1.30 -17.76
C THR A 36 -8.80 -1.67 -19.03
N ALA A 37 -9.27 -1.18 -20.18
CA ALA A 37 -8.60 -1.39 -21.46
C ALA A 37 -7.17 -0.85 -21.43
N GLY A 38 -6.20 -1.72 -21.75
CA GLY A 38 -4.78 -1.37 -21.75
C GLY A 38 -4.12 -1.32 -20.36
N ALA A 39 -4.79 -1.80 -19.31
CA ALA A 39 -4.12 -2.12 -18.05
C ALA A 39 -3.36 -3.47 -18.17
N ASP A 40 -2.20 -3.57 -17.52
CA ASP A 40 -1.37 -4.78 -17.52
C ASP A 40 -1.99 -5.87 -16.62
N PHE A 41 -2.49 -5.49 -15.44
CA PHE A 41 -3.15 -6.40 -14.49
C PHE A 41 -4.01 -5.63 -13.48
N GLY A 42 -4.83 -6.35 -12.71
CA GLY A 42 -5.52 -5.81 -11.54
C GLY A 42 -4.96 -6.34 -10.24
N VAL A 43 -5.08 -5.59 -9.15
CA VAL A 43 -4.65 -5.97 -7.81
C VAL A 43 -5.73 -5.70 -6.78
N LEU A 44 -5.84 -6.61 -5.81
CA LEU A 44 -6.61 -6.40 -4.59
C LEU A 44 -5.71 -6.65 -3.38
N PHE A 45 -5.48 -5.61 -2.60
CA PHE A 45 -4.71 -5.70 -1.37
C PHE A 45 -5.55 -6.27 -0.22
N LEU A 46 -4.90 -7.03 0.65
CA LEU A 46 -5.51 -7.70 1.79
C LEU A 46 -4.60 -7.63 3.02
N HIS A 47 -5.20 -7.57 4.20
CA HIS A 47 -4.51 -7.53 5.49
C HIS A 47 -5.32 -8.28 6.56
N ASN A 48 -4.83 -8.25 7.79
CA ASN A 48 -5.42 -8.88 8.97
C ASN A 48 -6.93 -8.59 9.20
N GLU A 49 -7.42 -7.43 8.77
CA GLU A 49 -8.79 -6.94 9.02
C GLU A 49 -9.68 -6.92 7.77
N GLY A 50 -9.11 -7.10 6.57
CA GLY A 50 -9.92 -7.08 5.35
C GLY A 50 -9.16 -6.76 4.08
N TYR A 51 -9.81 -5.99 3.20
CA TYR A 51 -9.33 -5.69 1.86
C TYR A 51 -9.24 -4.17 1.65
N SER A 52 -8.06 -3.66 1.33
CA SER A 52 -7.83 -2.21 1.19
C SER A 52 -8.19 -1.67 -0.20
N SER A 53 -8.36 -0.36 -0.29
CA SER A 53 -8.61 0.35 -1.55
C SER A 53 -7.36 0.55 -2.39
N MET A 54 -6.26 0.99 -1.75
CA MET A 54 -4.96 1.23 -2.36
C MET A 54 -3.86 1.01 -1.31
N CYS A 55 -2.70 0.54 -1.76
CA CYS A 55 -1.50 0.42 -0.92
C CYS A 55 -0.24 0.80 -1.71
N GLY A 56 0.39 1.93 -1.37
CA GLY A 56 1.56 2.44 -2.10
C GLY A 56 2.78 1.51 -2.01
N HIS A 57 3.10 0.99 -0.82
CA HIS A 57 4.20 0.04 -0.67
C HIS A 57 3.94 -1.24 -1.46
N GLY A 58 2.67 -1.68 -1.51
CA GLY A 58 2.27 -2.88 -2.23
C GLY A 58 2.45 -2.74 -3.74
N ILE A 59 2.17 -1.57 -4.30
CA ILE A 59 2.42 -1.28 -5.72
C ILE A 59 3.91 -1.34 -6.05
N LEU A 60 4.76 -0.68 -5.24
CA LEU A 60 6.21 -0.70 -5.45
C LEU A 60 6.78 -2.12 -5.40
N ALA A 61 6.43 -2.86 -4.34
CA ALA A 61 6.88 -4.24 -4.16
C ALA A 61 6.42 -5.14 -5.31
N LEU A 62 5.15 -5.03 -5.69
CA LEU A 62 4.57 -5.86 -6.74
C LEU A 62 5.21 -5.62 -8.10
N VAL A 63 5.43 -4.34 -8.47
CA VAL A 63 6.08 -3.98 -9.73
C VAL A 63 7.52 -4.48 -9.74
N LYS A 64 8.26 -4.30 -8.65
CA LYS A 64 9.65 -4.77 -8.50
C LYS A 64 9.72 -6.29 -8.68
N VAL A 65 8.91 -7.05 -7.93
CA VAL A 65 8.86 -8.52 -8.02
C VAL A 65 8.43 -8.99 -9.40
N ALA A 66 7.42 -8.36 -10.01
CA ALA A 66 6.97 -8.72 -11.36
C ALA A 66 8.08 -8.53 -12.41
N CYS A 67 8.89 -7.50 -12.28
CA CYS A 67 10.04 -7.26 -13.15
C CYS A 67 11.23 -8.19 -12.86
N GLU A 68 11.50 -8.50 -11.60
CA GLU A 68 12.58 -9.41 -11.19
C GLU A 68 12.32 -10.86 -11.59
N THR A 69 11.06 -11.29 -11.48
CA THR A 69 10.63 -12.65 -11.87
C THR A 69 10.40 -12.81 -13.38
N GLY A 70 10.51 -11.72 -14.14
CA GLY A 70 10.26 -11.71 -15.59
C GLY A 70 8.79 -11.78 -16.00
N ALA A 71 7.85 -11.75 -15.05
CA ALA A 71 6.42 -11.63 -15.34
C ALA A 71 6.08 -10.34 -16.11
N ILE A 72 6.84 -9.28 -15.87
CA ILE A 72 6.85 -8.03 -16.64
C ILE A 72 8.24 -7.82 -17.21
N SER A 73 8.39 -7.99 -18.52
CA SER A 73 9.66 -7.74 -19.20
C SER A 73 10.04 -6.26 -19.17
N LEU A 74 11.27 -5.97 -18.74
CA LEU A 74 11.89 -4.65 -18.84
C LEU A 74 12.94 -4.66 -19.96
N GLY A 75 12.84 -3.69 -20.86
CA GLY A 75 13.86 -3.42 -21.87
C GLY A 75 14.93 -2.48 -21.33
N THR A 76 15.62 -1.79 -22.25
CA THR A 76 16.58 -0.72 -21.94
C THR A 76 15.90 0.54 -21.43
N ASP A 77 14.72 0.85 -21.99
CA ASP A 77 13.94 2.00 -21.59
C ASP A 77 13.01 1.68 -20.43
N ALA A 78 12.66 2.73 -19.67
CA ALA A 78 11.70 2.61 -18.60
C ALA A 78 10.32 2.19 -19.13
N ARG A 79 9.69 1.22 -18.47
CA ARG A 79 8.36 0.72 -18.81
C ARG A 79 7.31 1.38 -17.94
N VAL A 80 6.22 1.80 -18.56
CA VAL A 80 4.99 2.20 -17.87
C VAL A 80 4.11 0.95 -17.66
N ILE A 81 3.58 0.79 -16.45
CA ILE A 81 2.77 -0.34 -16.03
C ILE A 81 1.47 0.20 -15.44
N LYS A 82 0.34 -0.20 -16.03
CA LYS A 82 -0.99 0.27 -15.66
C LYS A 82 -1.70 -0.80 -14.84
N ILE A 83 -2.14 -0.45 -13.63
CA ILE A 83 -2.60 -1.41 -12.63
C ILE A 83 -4.00 -1.02 -12.15
N ASP A 84 -4.98 -1.89 -12.33
CA ASP A 84 -6.33 -1.68 -11.78
C ASP A 84 -6.33 -1.98 -10.27
N ALA A 85 -6.62 -0.98 -9.45
CA ALA A 85 -6.86 -1.13 -8.02
C ALA A 85 -8.29 -0.70 -7.66
N PRO A 86 -8.84 -1.08 -6.49
CA PRO A 86 -10.17 -0.61 -6.08
C PRO A 86 -10.30 0.91 -5.99
N ALA A 87 -9.20 1.65 -5.76
CA ALA A 87 -9.18 3.11 -5.78
C ALA A 87 -9.16 3.73 -7.18
N GLY A 88 -8.89 2.95 -8.24
CA GLY A 88 -8.76 3.42 -9.62
C GLY A 88 -7.52 2.86 -10.32
N LEU A 89 -7.26 3.37 -11.52
CA LEU A 89 -6.09 2.99 -12.32
C LEU A 89 -4.82 3.66 -11.78
N ILE A 90 -3.86 2.86 -11.34
CA ILE A 90 -2.55 3.31 -10.89
C ILE A 90 -1.55 3.20 -12.04
N THR A 91 -0.72 4.23 -12.22
CA THR A 91 0.34 4.22 -13.24
C THR A 91 1.69 4.09 -12.56
N ALA A 92 2.29 2.91 -12.63
CA ALA A 92 3.65 2.67 -12.18
C ALA A 92 4.66 2.81 -13.31
N LYS A 93 5.92 3.05 -12.95
CA LYS A 93 7.07 3.06 -13.84
C LYS A 93 8.16 2.19 -13.25
N ALA A 94 8.79 1.38 -14.09
CA ALA A 94 9.94 0.57 -13.72
C ALA A 94 11.06 0.74 -14.75
N SER A 95 12.30 0.80 -14.27
CA SER A 95 13.49 0.92 -15.11
C SER A 95 14.64 0.13 -14.54
N ARG A 96 15.57 -0.28 -15.40
CA ARG A 96 16.83 -0.89 -14.99
C ARG A 96 17.95 0.15 -15.10
N ASP A 97 18.76 0.28 -14.06
CA ASP A 97 19.95 1.13 -14.13
C ASP A 97 21.13 0.40 -14.81
N SER A 98 22.27 1.09 -14.90
CA SER A 98 23.48 0.54 -15.52
C SER A 98 24.10 -0.63 -14.77
N GLN A 99 23.77 -0.83 -13.50
CA GLN A 99 24.23 -1.97 -12.69
C GLN A 99 23.27 -3.15 -12.76
N GLY A 100 22.11 -2.97 -13.39
CA GLY A 100 21.10 -4.00 -13.51
C GLY A 100 20.01 -3.91 -12.44
N GLU A 101 20.07 -2.94 -11.54
CA GLU A 101 19.09 -2.79 -10.46
C GLU A 101 17.77 -2.24 -10.99
N ILE A 102 16.67 -2.83 -10.52
CA ILE A 102 15.32 -2.41 -10.89
C ILE A 102 14.85 -1.33 -9.91
N HIS A 103 14.55 -0.15 -10.46
CA HIS A 103 13.95 0.98 -9.76
C HIS A 103 12.48 1.10 -10.12
N THR A 104 11.64 1.38 -9.13
CA THR A 104 10.19 1.50 -9.32
C THR A 104 9.65 2.78 -8.71
N SER A 105 8.66 3.37 -9.37
CA SER A 105 7.90 4.52 -8.88
C SER A 105 6.46 4.41 -9.35
N PHE A 106 5.55 5.19 -8.78
CA PHE A 106 4.18 5.25 -9.26
C PHE A 106 3.60 6.65 -9.11
N LEU A 107 2.68 6.97 -10.01
CA LEU A 107 1.75 8.08 -9.87
C LEU A 107 0.49 7.53 -9.20
N ASN A 108 0.23 8.04 -8.00
CA ASN A 108 -0.96 7.69 -7.25
C ASN A 108 -2.21 8.35 -7.86
N VAL A 109 -3.39 8.00 -7.36
CA VAL A 109 -4.61 8.75 -7.64
C VAL A 109 -4.53 10.18 -7.10
N ASP A 110 -5.41 11.05 -7.59
CA ASP A 110 -5.56 12.41 -7.08
C ASP A 110 -5.69 12.39 -5.55
N SER A 111 -4.90 13.26 -4.92
CA SER A 111 -4.77 13.35 -3.48
C SER A 111 -5.06 14.79 -3.05
N TRP A 112 -5.84 14.95 -1.98
CA TRP A 112 -6.28 16.26 -1.49
C TRP A 112 -6.45 16.28 0.03
N ALA A 113 -6.42 17.48 0.60
CA ALA A 113 -6.84 17.71 1.97
C ALA A 113 -8.37 17.82 2.00
N GLU A 114 -9.03 16.88 2.68
CA GLU A 114 -10.49 16.87 2.85
C GLU A 114 -10.89 17.87 3.93
N SER A 115 -10.15 17.90 5.03
CA SER A 115 -10.39 18.84 6.13
C SER A 115 -9.10 19.15 6.87
N LEU A 116 -8.93 20.40 7.27
CA LEU A 116 -7.73 20.88 7.95
C LEU A 116 -8.10 21.53 9.29
N ALA A 117 -7.19 21.46 10.25
CA ALA A 117 -7.30 22.08 11.56
C ALA A 117 -8.57 21.66 12.33
N CYS A 118 -8.97 20.40 12.22
CA CYS A 118 -10.12 19.85 12.93
C CYS A 118 -9.78 19.53 14.37
N THR A 119 -10.82 19.45 15.22
CA THR A 119 -10.68 19.02 16.62
C THR A 119 -11.80 18.06 17.01
N VAL A 120 -11.49 17.07 17.85
CA VAL A 120 -12.46 16.11 18.39
C VAL A 120 -12.16 15.83 19.86
N MET A 121 -13.19 15.56 20.66
CA MET A 121 -13.05 15.10 22.03
C MET A 121 -12.97 13.57 22.04
N VAL A 122 -11.88 13.03 22.57
CA VAL A 122 -11.66 11.59 22.70
C VAL A 122 -11.66 11.23 24.19
N GLU A 123 -12.50 10.28 24.57
CA GLU A 123 -12.56 9.76 25.94
C GLU A 123 -11.18 9.26 26.37
N GLY A 124 -10.72 9.68 27.56
CA GLY A 124 -9.38 9.36 28.09
C GLY A 124 -8.22 10.22 27.57
N PHE A 125 -8.38 10.91 26.43
CA PHE A 125 -7.30 11.71 25.80
C PHE A 125 -7.60 13.22 25.73
N GLY A 126 -8.86 13.62 25.91
CA GLY A 126 -9.27 15.02 25.83
C GLY A 126 -9.37 15.51 24.38
N ARG A 127 -8.99 16.77 24.15
CA ARG A 127 -9.11 17.39 22.82
C ARG A 127 -7.94 17.01 21.92
N VAL A 128 -8.23 16.34 20.80
CA VAL A 128 -7.26 15.94 19.78
C VAL A 128 -7.44 16.80 18.53
N ASN A 129 -6.34 17.37 18.04
CA ASN A 129 -6.31 18.10 16.76
C ASN A 129 -5.91 17.15 15.63
N TYR A 130 -6.57 17.25 14.48
CA TYR A 130 -6.29 16.37 13.35
C TYR A 130 -6.61 17.05 12.01
N ASP A 131 -6.04 16.51 10.94
CA ASP A 131 -6.42 16.78 9.56
C ASP A 131 -7.00 15.49 8.95
N ILE A 132 -7.84 15.63 7.93
CA ILE A 132 -8.31 14.53 7.08
C ILE A 132 -7.75 14.74 5.67
N GLY A 133 -6.99 13.78 5.18
CA GLY A 133 -6.50 13.74 3.81
C GLY A 133 -7.00 12.51 3.07
N PHE A 134 -7.11 12.62 1.75
CA PHE A 134 -7.30 11.48 0.86
C PHE A 134 -6.08 11.31 -0.03
N GLY A 135 -5.59 10.08 -0.14
CA GLY A 135 -4.51 9.72 -1.07
C GLY A 135 -4.66 8.29 -1.62
N GLY A 136 -5.88 7.89 -1.98
CA GLY A 136 -6.26 6.50 -2.31
C GLY A 136 -6.89 5.72 -1.15
N SER A 137 -6.73 6.25 0.07
CA SER A 137 -7.45 5.91 1.29
C SER A 137 -7.61 7.20 2.10
N TYR A 138 -8.67 7.30 2.92
CA TYR A 138 -8.79 8.39 3.90
C TYR A 138 -7.83 8.15 5.06
N ILE A 139 -7.04 9.16 5.38
CA ILE A 139 -6.11 9.16 6.51
C ILE A 139 -6.52 10.33 7.40
N THR A 140 -6.63 10.05 8.70
CA THR A 140 -6.84 11.07 9.74
C THR A 140 -5.65 11.07 10.69
N GLY A 141 -5.21 12.26 11.09
CA GLY A 141 -4.20 12.40 12.13
C GLY A 141 -3.37 13.66 11.96
N ARG A 142 -2.32 13.74 12.78
CA ARG A 142 -1.26 14.73 12.66
C ARG A 142 0.05 13.98 12.60
N HIS A 143 0.80 14.10 11.51
CA HIS A 143 2.13 13.49 11.41
C HIS A 143 3.11 14.31 12.25
N GLN A 144 3.16 14.03 13.55
CA GLN A 144 4.25 14.45 14.42
C GLN A 144 5.15 13.24 14.64
N PHE A 145 6.39 13.35 14.19
CA PHE A 145 7.44 12.50 14.73
C PHE A 145 7.65 12.90 16.19
N ILE A 146 7.25 12.03 17.10
CA ILE A 146 7.52 12.16 18.53
C ILE A 146 8.59 11.13 18.83
N ILE A 147 9.79 11.60 19.18
CA ILE A 147 10.78 10.76 19.83
C ILE A 147 10.36 10.77 21.30
N ASP A 148 9.91 9.62 21.81
CA ASP A 148 9.68 9.47 23.24
C ASP A 148 11.03 9.68 23.94
N PRO A 149 11.16 10.65 24.87
CA PRO A 149 12.41 10.89 25.58
C PRO A 149 12.89 9.66 26.37
N ASP A 150 11.97 8.76 26.73
CA ASP A 150 12.26 7.51 27.41
C ASP A 150 12.47 6.32 26.44
N ASP A 151 12.46 6.56 25.13
CA ASP A 151 12.75 5.52 24.12
C ASP A 151 14.21 5.03 24.28
N GLN A 152 14.33 3.73 24.53
CA GLN A 152 15.59 3.03 24.70
C GLN A 152 16.42 3.01 23.40
N PHE A 153 15.76 3.23 22.25
CA PHE A 153 16.36 3.23 20.92
C PHE A 153 16.39 4.60 20.26
N GLN A 154 16.29 5.68 21.04
CA GLN A 154 16.33 7.07 20.55
C GLN A 154 17.57 7.42 19.71
N HIS A 155 18.66 6.64 19.82
CA HIS A 155 19.89 6.81 19.04
C HIS A 155 20.15 5.65 18.05
N GLY A 156 19.12 4.85 17.77
CA GLY A 156 19.20 3.65 16.95
C GLY A 156 19.75 2.44 17.71
N PHE A 157 19.71 1.27 17.05
CA PHE A 157 20.32 0.04 17.52
C PHE A 157 21.12 -0.59 16.38
N MET A 158 22.21 -1.28 16.72
CA MET A 158 22.94 -2.13 15.77
C MET A 158 22.55 -3.58 16.00
N LEU A 159 21.96 -4.20 14.99
CA LEU A 159 21.85 -5.65 14.92
C LEU A 159 23.24 -6.20 14.58
N ARG A 160 23.82 -6.99 15.49
CA ARG A 160 25.02 -7.79 15.25
C ARG A 160 24.61 -9.25 15.11
#